data_AF-A0A0G3BMC2-F1
#
_entry.id   AF-A0A0G3BMC2-F1
#
_cell.length_a   1.000
_cell.length_b   1.000
_cell.length_c   1.000
_cell.angle_alpha   90.00
_cell.angle_beta   90.00
_cell.angle_gamma   90.00
#
_symmetry.space_group_name_H-M   'P 1'
#
loop_
_entity.id
_entity.type
_entity.pdbx_description
1 polymer ?
#
loop_
_entity_poly.entity_id
_entity_poly.type
_entity_poly.pdbx_seq_one_letter_code
_entity_poly.pdbx_strand_id
1 'polypeptide(L)'
;MSHTTPVCASGAIALEDRYGAHNYHPLPVVLVRGEGVHLWDEQGRRYLDMMSAYSAVSFGHSRPELVQVLVEQAQRLAITSRAYHTDRLGPFLEKLCQLTGLDRALPMNTGAEAVETAIKAVRKWGYKVKGVAEGQAQIIVPAGNFAGRTTTIVGFSSEAQYRDGFGPFAPGFVQVPYGDIAALEHAITPQTVAFFVEPIQGEAGIIVPPAGYLRAARELCDRHRVLLVCDEVQTGLGRTGRILACHHEGVQPDAVTLGKALGGGLLPVSAFVARADVMAQFTPGDHGSTFGGNPLSAAVGLAALQLLERERLSEQAERQGQYLRERLLALGHPAITDVRGKGLLVGVEIDRRYASARAVCEALMHEGVLSKDTHDTVVRLAPPLVVTAAQIDEAVEALQRALRSVEPERRLAA
;
A
#
# COMPACT_ATOMS: atom_id res chain seq x y z
N MET A 1 22.18 19.22 29.14
CA MET A 1 23.07 18.62 28.12
C MET A 1 23.00 17.10 28.33
N SER A 2 22.03 16.45 27.68
CA SER A 2 21.84 15.01 27.80
C SER A 2 22.84 14.30 26.89
N HIS A 3 23.68 13.46 27.47
CA HIS A 3 24.57 12.57 26.74
C HIS A 3 23.74 11.47 26.06
N THR A 4 23.21 11.75 24.86
CA THR A 4 22.91 10.71 23.89
C THR A 4 24.23 10.27 23.29
N THR A 5 24.72 9.10 23.72
CA THR A 5 25.84 8.43 23.06
C THR A 5 25.54 8.37 21.56
N PRO A 6 26.43 8.87 20.68
CA PRO A 6 26.19 8.72 19.26
C PRO A 6 26.20 7.22 18.98
N VAL A 7 25.06 6.70 18.52
CA VAL A 7 25.04 5.39 17.86
C VAL A 7 26.11 5.50 16.79
N CYS A 8 27.22 4.77 16.95
CA CYS A 8 28.32 4.79 16.00
C CYS A 8 27.70 4.45 14.64
N ALA A 9 27.57 5.45 13.76
CA ALA A 9 26.95 5.25 12.46
C ALA A 9 27.71 4.11 11.79
N SER A 10 27.02 2.99 11.57
CA SER A 10 27.68 1.84 10.99
C SER A 10 28.26 2.22 9.63
N GLY A 11 29.27 1.47 9.18
CA GLY A 11 29.89 1.73 7.88
C GLY A 11 28.85 1.77 6.75
N ALA A 12 27.76 1.01 6.85
CA ALA A 12 26.66 1.01 5.90
C ALA A 12 25.89 2.34 5.86
N ILE A 13 25.50 2.90 7.02
CA ILE A 13 24.80 4.20 7.08
C ILE A 13 25.68 5.31 6.50
N ALA A 14 26.96 5.34 6.86
CA ALA A 14 27.89 6.36 6.35
C ALA A 14 28.09 6.27 4.82
N LEU A 15 28.04 5.07 4.24
CA LEU A 15 28.08 4.89 2.79
C LEU A 15 26.79 5.39 2.12
N GLU A 16 25.62 5.08 2.69
CA GLU A 16 24.34 5.56 2.18
C GLU A 16 24.24 7.10 2.28
N ASP A 17 24.66 7.70 3.38
CA ASP A 17 24.68 9.15 3.54
C ASP A 17 25.62 9.83 2.55
N ARG A 18 26.73 9.18 2.17
CA ARG A 18 27.70 9.75 1.24
C ARG A 18 27.25 9.66 -0.22
N TYR A 19 26.64 8.54 -0.60
CA TYR A 19 26.40 8.19 -2.00
C TYR A 19 24.92 8.17 -2.40
N GLY A 20 24.02 8.11 -1.42
CA GLY A 20 22.57 8.09 -1.62
C GLY A 20 21.96 9.49 -1.74
N ALA A 21 20.75 9.55 -2.27
CA ALA A 21 19.94 10.76 -2.21
C ALA A 21 19.20 10.85 -0.86
N HIS A 22 19.17 12.03 -0.25
CA HIS A 22 18.53 12.27 1.05
C HIS A 22 17.02 12.49 0.96
N ASN A 23 16.32 11.65 0.18
CA ASN A 23 14.88 11.71 -0.01
C ASN A 23 14.09 10.75 0.90
N TYR A 24 14.76 10.10 1.86
CA TYR A 24 14.17 9.26 2.91
C TYR A 24 14.68 9.69 4.28
N HIS A 25 13.91 9.36 5.33
CA HIS A 25 14.31 9.52 6.73
C HIS A 25 14.18 8.18 7.49
N PRO A 26 15.11 7.23 7.26
CA PRO A 26 15.07 5.90 7.88
C PRO A 26 15.18 5.96 9.41
N LEU A 27 14.79 4.87 10.08
CA LEU A 27 15.23 4.63 11.46
C LEU A 27 16.71 4.19 11.42
N PRO A 28 17.54 4.54 12.42
CA PRO A 28 18.97 4.27 12.40
C PRO A 28 19.28 2.79 12.76
N VAL A 29 18.83 1.86 11.93
CA VAL A 29 19.02 0.41 12.07
C VAL A 29 19.41 -0.20 10.71
N VAL A 30 20.44 -1.05 10.71
CA VAL A 30 20.94 -1.71 9.49
C VAL A 30 20.57 -3.18 9.51
N LEU A 31 19.58 -3.54 8.70
CA LEU A 31 19.03 -4.88 8.63
C LEU A 31 19.75 -5.74 7.60
N VAL A 32 20.11 -6.97 7.97
CA VAL A 32 20.90 -7.89 7.13
C VAL A 32 20.23 -9.23 6.89
N ARG A 33 19.15 -9.55 7.64
CA ARG A 33 18.41 -10.80 7.49
C ARG A 33 16.94 -10.60 7.83
N GLY A 34 16.06 -11.29 7.11
CA GLY A 34 14.63 -11.36 7.40
C GLY A 34 14.09 -12.78 7.24
N GLU A 35 13.22 -13.19 8.15
CA GLU A 35 12.58 -14.51 8.17
C GLU A 35 11.22 -14.42 8.88
N GLY A 36 10.14 -14.80 8.19
CA GLY A 36 8.79 -14.75 8.75
C GLY A 36 8.39 -13.33 9.13
N VAL A 37 8.12 -13.07 10.41
CA VAL A 37 7.81 -11.71 10.90
C VAL A 37 9.01 -10.99 11.51
N HIS A 38 10.20 -11.60 11.44
CA HIS A 38 11.38 -11.09 12.13
C HIS A 38 12.43 -10.55 11.16
N LEU A 39 13.16 -9.56 11.65
CA LEU A 39 14.30 -8.93 11.02
C LEU A 39 15.49 -8.99 11.99
N TRP A 40 16.71 -9.03 11.47
CA TRP A 40 17.94 -8.97 12.27
C TRP A 40 18.87 -7.90 11.74
N ASP A 41 19.46 -7.13 12.65
CA ASP A 41 20.51 -6.19 12.31
C ASP A 41 21.89 -6.83 12.20
N GLU A 42 22.87 -6.06 11.75
CA GLU A 42 24.27 -6.48 11.60
C GLU A 42 24.94 -6.84 12.95
N GLN A 43 24.38 -6.43 14.09
CA GLN A 43 24.81 -6.83 15.44
C GLN A 43 24.10 -8.12 15.93
N GLY A 44 23.23 -8.71 15.11
CA GLY A 44 22.49 -9.93 15.42
C GLY A 44 21.27 -9.71 16.31
N ARG A 45 20.88 -8.47 16.60
CA ARG A 45 19.67 -8.18 17.37
C ARG A 45 18.45 -8.45 16.50
N ARG A 46 17.49 -9.19 17.06
CA ARG A 46 16.22 -9.53 16.42
C ARG A 46 15.18 -8.43 16.68
N TYR A 47 14.39 -8.15 15.64
CA TYR A 47 13.24 -7.26 15.69
C TYR A 47 11.97 -7.95 15.19
N LEU A 48 10.83 -7.61 15.77
CA LEU A 48 9.51 -7.92 15.21
C LEU A 48 9.13 -6.82 14.21
N ASP A 49 8.84 -7.20 12.96
CA ASP A 49 8.44 -6.27 11.91
C ASP A 49 6.92 -6.04 11.93
N MET A 50 6.53 -4.84 12.35
CA MET A 50 5.15 -4.39 12.36
C MET A 50 4.83 -3.46 11.17
N MET A 51 5.65 -3.40 10.12
CA MET A 51 5.39 -2.59 8.92
C MET A 51 5.36 -3.38 7.61
N SER A 52 6.08 -4.51 7.53
CA SER A 52 6.14 -5.38 6.36
C SER A 52 6.40 -4.65 5.04
N ALA A 53 7.32 -3.67 5.06
CA ALA A 53 7.59 -2.77 3.94
C ALA A 53 6.30 -2.18 3.33
N TYR A 54 5.48 -1.57 4.18
CA TYR A 54 4.21 -0.94 3.81
C TYR A 54 3.20 -1.91 3.17
N SER A 55 3.13 -3.15 3.68
CA SER A 55 2.32 -4.29 3.19
C SER A 55 2.90 -5.10 2.01
N ALA A 56 4.14 -4.82 1.56
CA ALA A 56 4.77 -5.61 0.50
C ALA A 56 5.20 -7.01 0.95
N VAL A 57 5.59 -7.18 2.21
CA VAL A 57 6.04 -8.46 2.77
C VAL A 57 4.88 -9.16 3.50
N SER A 58 3.74 -9.28 2.82
CA SER A 58 2.52 -9.84 3.42
C SER A 58 2.64 -11.34 3.77
N PHE A 59 3.51 -12.09 3.07
CA PHE A 59 3.70 -13.54 3.27
C PHE A 59 4.79 -13.88 4.29
N GLY A 60 5.41 -12.86 4.90
CA GLY A 60 6.60 -13.00 5.72
C GLY A 60 7.90 -12.89 4.91
N HIS A 61 8.95 -12.45 5.58
CA HIS A 61 10.27 -12.23 5.01
C HIS A 61 10.88 -13.53 4.50
N SER A 62 11.48 -13.47 3.31
CA SER A 62 12.23 -14.58 2.69
C SER A 62 11.46 -15.91 2.70
N ARG A 63 10.14 -15.88 2.48
CA ARG A 63 9.28 -17.07 2.51
C ARG A 63 9.91 -18.19 1.64
N PRO A 64 10.31 -19.35 2.22
CA PRO A 64 11.12 -20.34 1.51
C PRO A 64 10.52 -20.81 0.17
N GLU A 65 9.21 -21.03 0.15
CA GLU A 65 8.49 -21.44 -1.07
C GLU A 65 8.56 -20.38 -2.18
N LEU A 66 8.42 -19.09 -1.86
CA LEU A 66 8.53 -18.01 -2.85
C LEU A 66 9.97 -17.82 -3.33
N VAL A 67 10.95 -17.96 -2.43
CA VAL A 67 12.37 -17.92 -2.79
C VAL A 67 12.72 -19.08 -3.73
N GLN A 68 12.22 -20.29 -3.45
CA GLN A 68 12.42 -21.45 -4.32
C GLN A 68 11.85 -21.19 -5.73
N VAL A 69 10.61 -20.72 -5.84
CA VAL A 69 9.99 -20.35 -7.13
C VAL A 69 10.82 -19.31 -7.87
N LEU A 70 11.32 -18.29 -7.16
CA LEU A 70 12.19 -17.27 -7.74
C LEU A 70 13.47 -17.88 -8.31
N VAL A 71 14.17 -18.72 -7.53
CA VAL A 71 15.43 -19.35 -7.95
C VAL A 71 15.22 -20.27 -9.15
N GLU A 72 14.23 -21.15 -9.10
CA GLU A 72 13.92 -22.11 -10.17
C GLU A 72 13.55 -21.38 -11.46
N GLN A 73 12.69 -20.36 -11.38
CA GLN A 73 12.28 -19.62 -12.57
C GLN A 73 13.42 -18.76 -13.11
N ALA A 74 14.29 -18.19 -12.27
CA ALA A 74 15.44 -17.41 -12.72
C ALA A 74 16.47 -18.27 -13.46
N GLN A 75 16.69 -19.51 -13.00
CA GLN A 75 17.56 -20.48 -13.69
C GLN A 75 16.98 -20.94 -15.03
N ARG A 76 15.64 -20.99 -15.15
CA ARG A 76 14.96 -21.44 -16.36
C ARG A 76 14.81 -20.32 -17.40
N LEU A 77 14.17 -19.22 -17.03
CA LEU A 77 13.90 -18.08 -17.90
C LEU A 77 13.48 -16.86 -17.07
N ALA A 78 14.32 -15.83 -16.99
CA ALA A 78 14.01 -14.63 -16.22
C ALA A 78 13.19 -13.59 -17.01
N ILE A 79 13.70 -13.15 -18.17
CA ILE A 79 13.10 -12.09 -19.00
C ILE A 79 13.32 -12.34 -20.50
N THR A 80 12.29 -12.05 -21.31
CA THR A 80 12.32 -12.21 -22.78
C THR A 80 11.71 -11.02 -23.54
N SER A 81 11.20 -9.99 -22.84
CA SER A 81 10.26 -8.96 -23.33
C SER A 81 8.84 -9.49 -23.66
N ARG A 82 7.91 -8.55 -23.85
CA ARG A 82 6.53 -8.81 -24.31
C ARG A 82 6.42 -9.10 -25.81
N ALA A 83 7.54 -9.13 -26.55
CA ALA A 83 7.56 -9.50 -27.97
C ALA A 83 7.31 -11.00 -28.19
N TYR A 84 7.50 -11.83 -27.16
CA TYR A 84 7.31 -13.28 -27.22
C TYR A 84 6.33 -13.74 -26.13
N HIS A 85 5.65 -14.85 -26.39
CA HIS A 85 4.83 -15.53 -25.39
C HIS A 85 5.71 -16.34 -24.43
N THR A 86 5.21 -16.49 -23.20
CA THR A 86 5.86 -17.25 -22.14
C THR A 86 4.82 -18.10 -21.42
N ASP A 87 5.25 -19.22 -20.84
CA ASP A 87 4.36 -20.18 -20.18
C ASP A 87 3.90 -19.73 -18.79
N ARG A 88 4.50 -18.67 -18.23
CA ARG A 88 4.18 -18.15 -16.89
C ARG A 88 3.21 -16.98 -16.88
N LEU A 89 3.20 -16.14 -17.92
CA LEU A 89 2.35 -14.95 -17.92
C LEU A 89 0.86 -15.30 -17.96
N GLY A 90 0.43 -16.23 -18.82
CA GLY A 90 -0.98 -16.63 -18.93
C GLY A 90 -1.59 -17.09 -17.60
N PRO A 91 -1.01 -18.10 -16.92
CA PRO A 91 -1.51 -18.56 -15.61
C PRO A 91 -1.54 -17.48 -14.53
N PHE A 92 -0.56 -16.57 -14.52
CA PHE A 92 -0.55 -15.44 -13.59
C PHE A 92 -1.72 -14.48 -13.84
N LEU A 93 -1.99 -14.14 -15.11
CA LEU A 93 -3.11 -13.28 -15.50
C LEU A 93 -4.46 -13.92 -15.16
N GLU A 94 -4.62 -15.20 -15.46
CA GLU A 94 -5.83 -15.97 -15.12
C GLU A 94 -6.10 -15.89 -13.62
N LYS A 95 -5.06 -16.15 -12.80
CA LYS A 95 -5.22 -16.15 -11.34
C LYS A 95 -5.60 -14.79 -10.78
N LEU A 96 -4.99 -13.71 -11.30
CA LEU A 96 -5.36 -12.34 -10.95
C LEU A 96 -6.82 -12.03 -11.27
N CYS A 97 -7.28 -12.40 -12.46
CA CYS A 97 -8.65 -12.15 -12.91
C CYS A 97 -9.66 -12.92 -12.04
N GLN A 98 -9.40 -14.20 -11.76
CA GLN A 98 -10.23 -15.02 -10.87
C GLN A 98 -10.35 -14.44 -9.46
N LEU A 99 -9.22 -14.00 -8.87
CA LEU A 99 -9.21 -13.45 -7.50
C LEU A 99 -9.93 -12.11 -7.37
N THR A 100 -9.85 -11.28 -8.41
CA THR A 100 -10.44 -9.94 -8.41
C THR A 100 -11.88 -9.93 -8.93
N GLY A 101 -12.33 -11.00 -9.58
CA GLY A 101 -13.62 -11.03 -10.27
C GLY A 101 -13.68 -10.14 -11.53
N LEU A 102 -12.53 -9.73 -12.07
CA LEU A 102 -12.40 -8.85 -13.23
C LEU A 102 -11.88 -9.63 -14.45
N ASP A 103 -12.04 -9.06 -15.65
CA ASP A 103 -11.90 -9.82 -16.89
C ASP A 103 -10.46 -9.90 -17.44
N ARG A 104 -9.67 -8.84 -17.25
CA ARG A 104 -8.36 -8.68 -17.90
C ARG A 104 -7.36 -7.98 -16.97
N ALA A 105 -6.10 -8.39 -17.05
CA ALA A 105 -5.00 -7.80 -16.30
C ALA A 105 -3.85 -7.33 -17.22
N LEU A 106 -3.21 -6.22 -16.84
CA LEU A 106 -2.02 -5.67 -17.45
C LEU A 106 -0.93 -5.47 -16.38
N PRO A 107 0.05 -6.40 -16.28
CA PRO A 107 1.12 -6.31 -15.31
C PRO A 107 2.15 -5.23 -15.65
N MET A 108 2.60 -4.52 -14.62
CA MET A 108 3.67 -3.53 -14.62
C MET A 108 4.65 -3.87 -13.47
N ASN A 109 5.52 -2.94 -13.09
CA ASN A 109 6.58 -3.21 -12.11
C ASN A 109 6.29 -2.52 -10.76
N THR A 110 5.82 -1.28 -10.79
CA THR A 110 5.55 -0.49 -9.57
C THR A 110 4.09 -0.09 -9.45
N GLY A 111 3.62 0.20 -8.23
CA GLY A 111 2.27 0.73 -8.01
C GLY A 111 2.00 1.99 -8.82
N ALA A 112 3.00 2.89 -8.92
CA ALA A 112 2.90 4.10 -9.73
C ALA A 112 2.66 3.81 -11.21
N GLU A 113 3.30 2.78 -11.78
CA GLU A 113 3.03 2.37 -13.18
C GLU A 113 1.64 1.76 -13.35
N ALA A 114 1.12 1.04 -12.35
CA ALA A 114 -0.27 0.54 -12.40
C ALA A 114 -1.26 1.71 -12.38
N VAL A 115 -1.00 2.74 -11.58
CA VAL A 115 -1.79 3.98 -11.52
C VAL A 115 -1.71 4.76 -12.83
N GLU A 116 -0.52 4.96 -13.41
CA GLU A 116 -0.37 5.59 -14.73
C GLU A 116 -1.09 4.80 -15.83
N THR A 117 -1.06 3.46 -15.74
CA THR A 117 -1.82 2.58 -16.65
C THR A 117 -3.32 2.79 -16.51
N ALA A 118 -3.83 2.86 -15.27
CA ALA A 118 -5.23 3.14 -14.99
C ALA A 118 -5.64 4.52 -15.54
N ILE A 119 -4.85 5.57 -15.30
CA ILE A 119 -5.10 6.93 -15.82
C ILE A 119 -5.21 6.92 -17.35
N LYS A 120 -4.29 6.25 -18.05
CA LYS A 120 -4.35 6.09 -19.51
C LYS A 120 -5.61 5.32 -19.94
N ALA A 121 -5.93 4.23 -19.26
CA ALA A 121 -7.07 3.37 -19.59
C ALA A 121 -8.41 4.11 -19.47
N VAL A 122 -8.65 4.77 -18.33
CA VAL A 122 -9.92 5.46 -18.08
C VAL A 122 -10.11 6.69 -18.97
N ARG A 123 -9.03 7.40 -19.31
CA ARG A 123 -9.08 8.50 -20.30
C ARG A 123 -9.44 7.96 -21.68
N LYS A 124 -8.76 6.90 -22.13
CA LYS A 124 -9.02 6.32 -23.45
C LYS A 124 -10.44 5.76 -23.53
N TRP A 125 -10.93 5.08 -22.49
CA TRP A 125 -12.34 4.67 -22.38
C TRP A 125 -13.28 5.87 -22.40
N GLY A 126 -12.95 6.95 -21.70
CA GLY A 126 -13.70 8.20 -21.71
C GLY A 126 -13.92 8.77 -23.11
N TYR A 127 -12.86 8.79 -23.92
CA TYR A 127 -12.92 9.30 -25.29
C TYR A 127 -13.60 8.33 -26.26
N LYS A 128 -13.24 7.03 -26.19
CA LYS A 128 -13.66 6.05 -27.20
C LYS A 128 -15.00 5.39 -26.91
N VAL A 129 -15.42 5.32 -25.65
CA VAL A 129 -16.62 4.60 -25.21
C VAL A 129 -17.64 5.56 -24.59
N LYS A 130 -17.23 6.42 -23.65
CA LYS A 130 -18.16 7.39 -23.04
C LYS A 130 -18.51 8.53 -23.98
N GLY A 131 -17.59 8.90 -24.90
CA GLY A 131 -17.78 9.96 -25.87
C GLY A 131 -17.45 11.37 -25.34
N VAL A 132 -16.60 11.47 -24.31
CA VAL A 132 -16.07 12.76 -23.86
C VAL A 132 -15.20 13.36 -24.98
N ALA A 133 -15.27 14.68 -25.16
CA ALA A 133 -14.43 15.38 -26.15
C ALA A 133 -12.94 15.17 -25.86
N GLU A 134 -12.14 15.02 -26.93
CA GLU A 134 -10.70 14.80 -26.83
C GLU A 134 -10.02 15.85 -25.94
N GLY A 135 -9.14 15.42 -25.03
CA GLY A 135 -8.44 16.30 -24.11
C GLY A 135 -9.27 16.85 -22.93
N GLN A 136 -10.57 16.53 -22.85
CA GLN A 136 -11.45 17.04 -21.78
C GLN A 136 -11.73 16.04 -20.65
N ALA A 137 -11.21 14.81 -20.69
CA ALA A 137 -11.50 13.81 -19.66
C ALA A 137 -11.06 14.26 -18.26
N GLN A 138 -11.99 14.21 -17.30
CA GLN A 138 -11.74 14.53 -15.89
C GLN A 138 -11.74 13.25 -15.03
N ILE A 139 -10.76 13.13 -14.15
CA ILE A 139 -10.67 12.06 -13.14
C ILE A 139 -10.85 12.70 -11.77
N ILE A 140 -11.84 12.26 -11.00
CA ILE A 140 -12.03 12.72 -9.63
C ILE A 140 -11.12 11.92 -8.70
N VAL A 141 -10.35 12.62 -7.85
CA VAL A 141 -9.46 12.03 -6.85
C VAL A 141 -9.73 12.64 -5.46
N PRO A 142 -9.70 11.86 -4.38
CA PRO A 142 -9.82 12.41 -3.04
C PRO A 142 -8.58 13.20 -2.59
N ALA A 143 -8.76 14.22 -1.77
CA ALA A 143 -7.70 14.84 -0.98
C ALA A 143 -7.11 13.80 0.00
N GLY A 144 -5.81 13.89 0.29
CA GLY A 144 -5.07 12.93 1.11
C GLY A 144 -4.57 11.70 0.34
N ASN A 145 -4.78 11.64 -0.98
CA ASN A 145 -4.37 10.50 -1.80
C ASN A 145 -2.85 10.30 -1.83
N PHE A 146 -2.43 9.03 -1.93
CA PHE A 146 -1.07 8.66 -2.30
C PHE A 146 -1.08 7.51 -3.30
N ALA A 147 -0.82 7.83 -4.57
CA ALA A 147 -0.84 6.85 -5.66
C ALA A 147 0.55 6.61 -6.30
N GLY A 148 1.61 7.22 -5.77
CA GLY A 148 2.97 7.15 -6.34
C GLY A 148 3.68 8.50 -6.46
N ARG A 149 4.75 8.52 -7.26
CA ARG A 149 5.70 9.66 -7.34
C ARG A 149 6.04 10.11 -8.77
N THR A 150 5.29 9.69 -9.78
CA THR A 150 5.47 10.23 -11.16
C THR A 150 4.93 11.65 -11.24
N THR A 151 5.36 12.42 -12.24
CA THR A 151 4.95 13.83 -12.41
C THR A 151 3.43 14.00 -12.54
N THR A 152 2.73 13.09 -13.23
CA THR A 152 1.26 13.07 -13.29
C THR A 152 0.67 12.85 -11.90
N ILE A 153 1.17 11.84 -11.18
CA ILE A 153 0.60 11.41 -9.91
C ILE A 153 0.79 12.46 -8.82
N VAL A 154 1.99 12.99 -8.67
CA VAL A 154 2.22 14.06 -7.70
C VAL A 154 1.44 15.32 -8.07
N GLY A 155 1.19 15.54 -9.37
CA GLY A 155 0.42 16.68 -9.86
C GLY A 155 -1.01 16.79 -9.34
N PHE A 156 -1.65 15.66 -8.99
CA PHE A 156 -2.98 15.63 -8.38
C PHE A 156 -2.97 15.37 -6.86
N SER A 157 -1.79 15.36 -6.24
CA SER A 157 -1.69 15.24 -4.78
C SER A 157 -2.18 16.51 -4.08
N SER A 158 -2.84 16.33 -2.94
CA SER A 158 -3.17 17.44 -2.04
C SER A 158 -2.01 17.81 -1.11
N GLU A 159 -0.97 16.99 -1.01
CA GLU A 159 0.20 17.26 -0.17
C GLU A 159 1.14 18.23 -0.89
N ALA A 160 1.34 19.41 -0.29
CA ALA A 160 2.11 20.49 -0.89
C ALA A 160 3.56 20.06 -1.15
N GLN A 161 4.17 19.32 -0.21
CA GLN A 161 5.54 18.83 -0.35
C GLN A 161 5.71 17.95 -1.59
N TYR A 162 4.68 17.18 -1.97
CA TYR A 162 4.81 16.23 -3.07
C TYR A 162 4.82 16.94 -4.43
N ARG A 163 4.35 18.19 -4.48
CA ARG A 163 4.24 19.02 -5.69
C ARG A 163 5.33 20.08 -5.81
N ASP A 164 5.94 20.48 -4.71
CA ASP A 164 6.88 21.60 -4.71
C ASP A 164 8.03 21.39 -5.72
N GLY A 165 8.21 22.36 -6.63
CA GLY A 165 9.27 22.33 -7.64
C GLY A 165 9.12 21.37 -8.83
N PHE A 166 8.01 20.62 -8.97
CA PHE A 166 7.86 19.59 -10.03
C PHE A 166 6.94 19.95 -11.21
N GLY A 167 6.43 21.18 -11.26
CA GLY A 167 5.52 21.63 -12.33
C GLY A 167 6.19 21.89 -13.68
N PRO A 168 5.40 22.05 -14.77
CA PRO A 168 3.94 22.02 -14.83
C PRO A 168 3.35 20.60 -14.80
N PHE A 169 2.15 20.47 -14.23
CA PHE A 169 1.46 19.19 -14.05
C PHE A 169 0.45 18.88 -15.15
N ALA A 170 0.20 17.59 -15.38
CA ALA A 170 -0.84 17.13 -16.29
C ALA A 170 -2.23 17.58 -15.79
N PRO A 171 -3.08 18.20 -16.65
CA PRO A 171 -4.42 18.63 -16.26
C PRO A 171 -5.41 17.45 -16.21
N GLY A 172 -6.68 17.74 -15.88
CA GLY A 172 -7.78 16.78 -15.96
C GLY A 172 -8.01 15.97 -14.68
N PHE A 173 -7.59 16.51 -13.53
CA PHE A 173 -7.88 15.94 -12.21
C PHE A 173 -8.72 16.91 -11.39
N VAL A 174 -9.75 16.40 -10.72
CA VAL A 174 -10.66 17.17 -9.85
C VAL A 174 -10.55 16.61 -8.44
N GLN A 175 -10.18 17.45 -7.48
CA GLN A 175 -10.00 17.01 -6.10
C GLN A 175 -11.29 17.20 -5.28
N VAL A 176 -11.65 16.20 -4.47
CA VAL A 176 -12.77 16.26 -3.51
C VAL A 176 -12.31 15.83 -2.10
N PRO A 177 -12.98 16.22 -1.01
CA PRO A 177 -12.71 15.66 0.32
C PRO A 177 -12.90 14.14 0.35
N TYR A 178 -11.99 13.41 1.02
CA TYR A 178 -12.12 11.96 1.18
C TYR A 178 -13.26 11.60 2.13
N GLY A 179 -14.05 10.57 1.79
CA GLY A 179 -15.17 10.11 2.61
C GLY A 179 -16.44 10.97 2.47
N ASP A 180 -16.44 11.99 1.61
CA ASP A 180 -17.60 12.87 1.38
C ASP A 180 -18.30 12.50 0.06
N ILE A 181 -19.41 11.76 0.18
CA ILE A 181 -20.19 11.33 -0.98
C ILE A 181 -20.91 12.48 -1.68
N ALA A 182 -21.32 13.52 -0.94
CA ALA A 182 -22.01 14.67 -1.51
C ALA A 182 -21.04 15.52 -2.34
N ALA A 183 -19.80 15.69 -1.87
CA ALA A 183 -18.76 16.35 -2.64
C ALA A 183 -18.40 15.57 -3.91
N LEU A 184 -18.37 14.23 -3.86
CA LEU A 184 -18.19 13.40 -5.06
C LEU A 184 -19.34 13.64 -6.07
N GLU A 185 -20.59 13.60 -5.62
CA GLU A 185 -21.77 13.83 -6.48
C GLU A 185 -21.72 15.21 -7.13
N HIS A 186 -21.38 16.24 -6.36
CA HIS A 186 -21.29 17.61 -6.88
C HIS A 186 -20.15 17.83 -7.89
N ALA A 187 -19.08 17.04 -7.80
CA ALA A 187 -17.92 17.14 -8.69
C ALA A 187 -18.11 16.40 -10.03
N ILE A 188 -19.14 15.56 -10.17
CA ILE A 188 -19.39 14.82 -11.41
C ILE A 188 -19.94 15.76 -12.48
N THR A 189 -19.28 15.78 -13.62
CA THR A 189 -19.65 16.52 -14.83
C THR A 189 -19.84 15.56 -16.01
N PRO A 190 -20.38 16.02 -17.15
CA PRO A 190 -20.38 15.23 -18.38
C PRO A 190 -18.97 14.80 -18.83
N GLN A 191 -17.92 15.52 -18.43
CA GLN A 191 -16.52 15.23 -18.74
C GLN A 191 -15.86 14.23 -17.78
N THR A 192 -16.50 13.89 -16.65
CA THR A 192 -15.95 12.95 -15.67
C THR A 192 -15.91 11.54 -16.23
N VAL A 193 -14.74 10.91 -16.28
CA VAL A 193 -14.57 9.54 -16.82
C VAL A 193 -14.35 8.51 -15.73
N ALA A 194 -13.76 8.90 -14.59
CA ALA A 194 -13.49 8.01 -13.48
C ALA A 194 -13.51 8.73 -12.13
N PHE A 195 -13.84 7.96 -11.09
CA PHE A 195 -13.51 8.24 -9.71
C PHE A 195 -12.42 7.25 -9.27
N PHE A 196 -11.25 7.77 -8.91
CA PHE A 196 -10.08 6.99 -8.53
C PHE A 196 -9.82 7.16 -7.03
N VAL A 197 -9.95 6.09 -6.26
CA VAL A 197 -9.99 6.14 -4.80
C VAL A 197 -9.27 4.99 -4.11
N GLU A 198 -8.53 5.28 -3.05
CA GLU A 198 -8.07 4.27 -2.10
C GLU A 198 -9.24 3.83 -1.19
N PRO A 199 -9.51 2.52 -1.02
CA PRO A 199 -10.53 2.05 -0.08
C PRO A 199 -10.26 2.44 1.38
N ILE A 200 -8.99 2.59 1.75
CA ILE A 200 -8.48 3.18 3.00
C ILE A 200 -7.24 3.97 2.61
N GLN A 201 -7.16 5.25 2.95
CA GLN A 201 -5.96 6.04 2.65
C GLN A 201 -4.83 5.67 3.61
N GLY A 202 -3.80 5.00 3.08
CA GLY A 202 -2.75 4.44 3.91
C GLY A 202 -1.71 5.46 4.35
N GLU A 203 -1.08 6.16 3.40
CA GLU A 203 -0.07 7.19 3.71
C GLU A 203 -0.68 8.37 4.48
N ALA A 204 -1.96 8.67 4.28
CA ALA A 204 -2.69 9.71 5.00
C ALA A 204 -2.82 9.46 6.52
N GLY A 205 -2.43 8.28 7.00
CA GLY A 205 -2.56 7.89 8.41
C GLY A 205 -3.63 6.83 8.63
N ILE A 206 -3.77 5.88 7.70
CA ILE A 206 -4.73 4.77 7.80
C ILE A 206 -6.18 5.30 7.96
N ILE A 207 -6.58 6.24 7.12
CA ILE A 207 -7.91 6.87 7.22
C ILE A 207 -8.95 5.93 6.62
N VAL A 208 -9.80 5.38 7.49
CA VAL A 208 -10.94 4.54 7.10
C VAL A 208 -12.12 5.46 6.77
N PRO A 209 -12.73 5.38 5.57
CA PRO A 209 -13.86 6.22 5.23
C PRO A 209 -15.11 5.84 6.05
N PRO A 210 -16.13 6.71 6.12
CA PRO A 210 -17.41 6.37 6.73
C PRO A 210 -18.01 5.10 6.12
N ALA A 211 -18.67 4.29 6.96
CA ALA A 211 -19.31 3.06 6.50
C ALA A 211 -20.35 3.33 5.40
N GLY A 212 -20.28 2.56 4.31
CA GLY A 212 -21.16 2.71 3.15
C GLY A 212 -20.66 3.68 2.09
N TYR A 213 -19.54 4.37 2.32
CA TYR A 213 -18.97 5.33 1.38
C TYR A 213 -18.62 4.71 0.01
N LEU A 214 -17.97 3.54 -0.01
CA LEU A 214 -17.57 2.91 -1.27
C LEU A 214 -18.77 2.35 -2.01
N ARG A 215 -19.76 1.80 -1.29
CA ARG A 215 -21.04 1.38 -1.89
C ARG A 215 -21.77 2.55 -2.52
N ALA A 216 -21.90 3.66 -1.80
CA ALA A 216 -22.55 4.86 -2.34
C ALA A 216 -21.78 5.44 -3.55
N ALA A 217 -20.45 5.42 -3.51
CA ALA A 217 -19.61 5.83 -4.64
C ALA A 217 -19.82 4.93 -5.87
N ARG A 218 -19.92 3.60 -5.67
CA ARG A 218 -20.23 2.64 -6.73
C ARG A 218 -21.59 2.96 -7.38
N GLU A 219 -22.64 3.10 -6.57
CA GLU A 219 -23.98 3.42 -7.06
C GLU A 219 -24.02 4.74 -7.84
N LEU A 220 -23.31 5.76 -7.34
CA LEU A 220 -23.20 7.05 -8.00
C LEU A 220 -22.43 6.95 -9.33
N CYS A 221 -21.30 6.25 -9.34
CA CYS A 221 -20.53 5.99 -10.56
C CYS A 221 -21.38 5.29 -11.63
N ASP A 222 -22.22 4.33 -11.25
CA ASP A 222 -23.13 3.64 -12.17
C ASP A 222 -24.17 4.59 -12.76
N ARG A 223 -24.84 5.39 -11.92
CA ARG A 223 -25.85 6.38 -12.37
C ARG A 223 -25.30 7.35 -13.41
N HIS A 224 -24.04 7.76 -13.27
CA HIS A 224 -23.41 8.78 -14.11
C HIS A 224 -22.49 8.20 -15.21
N ARG A 225 -22.45 6.86 -15.37
CA ARG A 225 -21.52 6.17 -16.28
C ARG A 225 -20.08 6.64 -16.09
N VAL A 226 -19.64 6.69 -14.84
CA VAL A 226 -18.26 7.00 -14.42
C VAL A 226 -17.63 5.70 -13.96
N LEU A 227 -16.37 5.45 -14.32
CA LEU A 227 -15.67 4.25 -13.85
C LEU A 227 -15.25 4.41 -12.38
N LEU A 228 -15.51 3.42 -11.54
CA LEU A 228 -14.93 3.33 -10.20
C LEU A 228 -13.60 2.55 -10.28
N VAL A 229 -12.49 3.23 -9.97
CA VAL A 229 -11.16 2.62 -9.87
C VAL A 229 -10.74 2.61 -8.42
N CYS A 230 -10.51 1.41 -7.86
CA CYS A 230 -10.01 1.26 -6.50
C CYS A 230 -8.49 1.06 -6.48
N ASP A 231 -7.76 1.93 -5.78
CA ASP A 231 -6.34 1.71 -5.51
C ASP A 231 -6.16 0.69 -4.39
N GLU A 232 -5.86 -0.54 -4.77
CA GLU A 232 -5.69 -1.66 -3.85
C GLU A 232 -4.21 -2.04 -3.72
N VAL A 233 -3.28 -1.17 -4.14
CA VAL A 233 -1.83 -1.41 -4.03
C VAL A 233 -1.42 -1.69 -2.59
N GLN A 234 -1.99 -0.97 -1.62
CA GLN A 234 -1.73 -1.19 -0.19
C GLN A 234 -2.79 -2.02 0.53
N THR A 235 -4.07 -1.80 0.21
CA THR A 235 -5.20 -2.36 0.96
C THR A 235 -5.63 -3.75 0.49
N GLY A 236 -5.24 -4.12 -0.74
CA GLY A 236 -5.62 -5.37 -1.36
C GLY A 236 -4.79 -6.55 -0.90
N LEU A 237 -5.00 -7.66 -1.61
CA LEU A 237 -4.32 -8.94 -1.41
C LEU A 237 -4.37 -9.42 0.05
N GLY A 238 -5.55 -9.33 0.67
CA GLY A 238 -5.82 -9.87 2.00
C GLY A 238 -5.49 -8.95 3.17
N ARG A 239 -4.76 -7.85 2.95
CA ARG A 239 -4.28 -6.94 4.01
C ARG A 239 -5.37 -6.52 4.99
N THR A 240 -6.55 -6.18 4.48
CA THR A 240 -7.66 -5.65 5.26
C THR A 240 -8.64 -6.72 5.76
N GLY A 241 -8.36 -8.01 5.55
CA GLY A 241 -9.29 -9.10 5.91
C GLY A 241 -10.12 -9.64 4.75
N ARG A 242 -9.99 -9.06 3.56
CA ARG A 242 -10.61 -9.49 2.29
C ARG A 242 -9.58 -9.43 1.17
N ILE A 243 -9.80 -10.18 0.09
CA ILE A 243 -8.91 -10.16 -1.08
C ILE A 243 -8.75 -8.73 -1.62
N LEU A 244 -9.84 -7.99 -1.77
CA LEU A 244 -9.86 -6.56 -2.06
C LEU A 244 -10.59 -5.85 -0.91
N ALA A 245 -10.08 -4.71 -0.46
CA ALA A 245 -10.69 -3.95 0.62
C ALA A 245 -12.08 -3.40 0.25
N CYS A 246 -12.31 -3.06 -1.03
CA CYS A 246 -13.64 -2.65 -1.51
C CYS A 246 -14.72 -3.74 -1.34
N HIS A 247 -14.33 -5.02 -1.26
CA HIS A 247 -15.27 -6.12 -1.01
C HIS A 247 -15.89 -6.10 0.39
N HIS A 248 -15.32 -5.36 1.35
CA HIS A 248 -15.96 -5.17 2.67
C HIS A 248 -17.35 -4.53 2.56
N GLU A 249 -17.61 -3.76 1.51
CA GLU A 249 -18.92 -3.13 1.27
C GLU A 249 -19.71 -3.78 0.14
N GLY A 250 -19.27 -4.95 -0.35
CA GLY A 250 -19.92 -5.65 -1.48
C GLY A 250 -19.73 -4.95 -2.83
N VAL A 251 -18.69 -4.13 -2.96
CA VAL A 251 -18.42 -3.36 -4.19
C VAL A 251 -17.57 -4.17 -5.16
N GLN A 252 -18.05 -4.33 -6.39
CA GLN A 252 -17.22 -4.72 -7.54
C GLN A 252 -16.80 -3.43 -8.29
N PRO A 253 -15.51 -3.05 -8.28
CA PRO A 253 -15.05 -1.89 -9.02
C PRO A 253 -14.99 -2.16 -10.53
N ASP A 254 -14.90 -1.12 -11.35
CA ASP A 254 -14.65 -1.28 -12.79
C ASP A 254 -13.20 -1.69 -13.08
N ALA A 255 -12.29 -1.25 -12.21
CA ALA A 255 -10.88 -1.60 -12.25
C ALA A 255 -10.22 -1.46 -10.88
N VAL A 256 -9.08 -2.12 -10.73
CA VAL A 256 -8.19 -2.01 -9.57
C VAL A 256 -6.74 -1.85 -9.99
N THR A 257 -5.98 -1.13 -9.17
CA THR A 257 -4.51 -1.18 -9.19
C THR A 257 -4.02 -2.06 -8.06
N LEU A 258 -3.11 -2.97 -8.38
CA LEU A 258 -2.47 -3.89 -7.43
C LEU A 258 -0.95 -3.73 -7.49
N GLY A 259 -0.27 -4.03 -6.39
CA GLY A 259 1.19 -3.94 -6.30
C GLY A 259 1.71 -4.59 -5.02
N LYS A 260 2.85 -4.12 -4.51
CA LYS A 260 3.41 -4.49 -3.20
C LYS A 260 3.42 -6.01 -2.96
N ALA A 261 2.44 -6.53 -2.21
CA ALA A 261 2.32 -7.95 -1.91
C ALA A 261 2.26 -8.83 -3.16
N LEU A 262 1.84 -8.30 -4.32
CA LEU A 262 1.78 -9.05 -5.57
C LEU A 262 3.14 -9.64 -5.99
N GLY A 263 4.25 -8.99 -5.62
CA GLY A 263 5.60 -9.48 -5.87
C GLY A 263 6.15 -10.43 -4.81
N GLY A 264 5.31 -10.88 -3.87
CA GLY A 264 5.71 -11.79 -2.79
C GLY A 264 6.69 -11.21 -1.78
N GLY A 265 6.92 -9.88 -1.81
CA GLY A 265 7.99 -9.23 -1.05
C GLY A 265 9.39 -9.45 -1.62
N LEU A 266 9.51 -10.05 -2.82
CA LEU A 266 10.79 -10.38 -3.45
C LEU A 266 11.08 -9.54 -4.70
N LEU A 267 10.05 -9.19 -5.47
CA LEU A 267 10.19 -8.49 -6.76
C LEU A 267 9.23 -7.29 -6.85
N PRO A 268 9.59 -6.22 -7.57
CA PRO A 268 8.64 -5.18 -7.95
C PRO A 268 7.66 -5.74 -8.98
N VAL A 269 6.41 -5.97 -8.56
CA VAL A 269 5.33 -6.42 -9.43
C VAL A 269 4.07 -5.61 -9.11
N SER A 270 3.41 -5.13 -10.15
CA SER A 270 2.12 -4.46 -10.08
C SER A 270 1.21 -4.88 -11.22
N ALA A 271 -0.07 -4.57 -11.13
CA ALA A 271 -1.02 -4.83 -12.19
C ALA A 271 -2.17 -3.82 -12.18
N PHE A 272 -2.59 -3.42 -13.37
CA PHE A 272 -3.92 -2.85 -13.58
C PHE A 272 -4.86 -3.98 -14.01
N VAL A 273 -5.94 -4.21 -13.27
CA VAL A 273 -6.93 -5.24 -13.58
C VAL A 273 -8.28 -4.57 -13.79
N ALA A 274 -9.00 -4.89 -14.85
CA ALA A 274 -10.22 -4.18 -15.22
C ALA A 274 -11.23 -5.05 -15.96
N ARG A 275 -12.47 -4.55 -16.09
CA ARG A 275 -13.47 -5.07 -17.02
C ARG A 275 -12.94 -5.09 -18.46
N ALA A 276 -13.47 -6.00 -19.27
CA ALA A 276 -13.00 -6.23 -20.62
C ALA A 276 -13.13 -4.99 -21.53
N ASP A 277 -14.22 -4.22 -21.42
CA ASP A 277 -14.46 -3.02 -22.22
C ASP A 277 -13.48 -1.88 -21.91
N VAL A 278 -13.02 -1.76 -20.66
CA VAL A 278 -11.98 -0.81 -20.25
C VAL A 278 -10.61 -1.24 -20.78
N MET A 279 -10.26 -2.52 -20.61
CA MET A 279 -8.95 -3.01 -21.06
C MET A 279 -8.82 -3.08 -22.58
N ALA A 280 -9.91 -3.37 -23.29
CA ALA A 280 -9.95 -3.47 -24.76
C ALA A 280 -9.60 -2.16 -25.48
N GLN A 281 -9.55 -1.04 -24.76
CA GLN A 281 -9.11 0.24 -25.33
C GLN A 281 -7.61 0.27 -25.62
N PHE A 282 -6.80 -0.58 -24.96
CA PHE A 282 -5.40 -0.76 -25.35
C PHE A 282 -5.28 -1.75 -26.51
N THR A 283 -4.75 -1.27 -27.62
CA THR A 283 -4.38 -2.03 -28.81
C THR A 283 -2.85 -2.08 -28.93
N PRO A 284 -2.27 -3.01 -29.72
CA PRO A 284 -0.82 -3.12 -29.86
C PRO A 284 -0.15 -1.78 -30.21
N GLY A 285 0.78 -1.33 -29.35
CA GLY A 285 1.51 -0.07 -29.51
C GLY A 285 1.06 1.07 -28.57
N ASP A 286 -0.13 1.02 -27.97
CA ASP A 286 -0.63 2.10 -27.09
C ASP A 286 0.08 2.20 -25.73
N HIS A 287 0.56 1.07 -25.24
CA HIS A 287 1.18 0.93 -23.92
C HIS A 287 2.21 -0.20 -23.96
N GLY A 288 3.24 -0.12 -23.14
CA GLY A 288 4.25 -1.16 -23.04
C GLY A 288 5.11 -1.00 -21.79
N SER A 289 5.80 -2.08 -21.44
CA SER A 289 6.80 -2.12 -20.37
C SER A 289 7.80 -3.22 -20.69
N THR A 290 9.09 -2.93 -20.50
CA THR A 290 10.18 -3.89 -20.74
C THR A 290 10.09 -5.08 -19.78
N PHE A 291 9.88 -4.79 -18.49
CA PHE A 291 9.82 -5.78 -17.42
C PHE A 291 8.39 -6.21 -17.06
N GLY A 292 7.36 -5.45 -17.47
CA GLY A 292 5.97 -5.75 -17.16
C GLY A 292 5.52 -7.12 -17.67
N GLY A 293 5.20 -8.02 -16.73
CA GLY A 293 4.76 -9.39 -17.04
C GLY A 293 5.86 -10.34 -17.49
N ASN A 294 7.12 -10.08 -17.12
CA ASN A 294 8.22 -11.02 -17.36
C ASN A 294 7.98 -12.39 -16.65
N PRO A 295 8.54 -13.50 -17.17
CA PRO A 295 8.33 -14.84 -16.61
C PRO A 295 8.68 -15.00 -15.14
N LEU A 296 9.76 -14.36 -14.67
CA LEU A 296 10.19 -14.45 -13.27
C LEU A 296 9.16 -13.82 -12.33
N SER A 297 8.76 -12.58 -12.62
CA SER A 297 7.72 -11.88 -11.86
C SER A 297 6.36 -12.58 -11.93
N ALA A 298 5.99 -13.12 -13.10
CA ALA A 298 4.75 -13.85 -13.27
C ALA A 298 4.73 -15.15 -12.44
N ALA A 299 5.84 -15.90 -12.38
CA ALA A 299 5.92 -17.11 -11.57
C ALA A 299 5.84 -16.80 -10.06
N VAL A 300 6.62 -15.82 -9.58
CA VAL A 300 6.59 -15.41 -8.17
C VAL A 300 5.23 -14.83 -7.79
N GLY A 301 4.65 -13.98 -8.64
CA GLY A 301 3.33 -13.41 -8.41
C GLY A 301 2.23 -14.48 -8.37
N LEU A 302 2.26 -15.45 -9.28
CA LEU A 302 1.33 -16.58 -9.25
C LEU A 302 1.44 -17.37 -7.94
N ALA A 303 2.67 -17.70 -7.52
CA ALA A 303 2.89 -18.43 -6.28
C ALA A 303 2.41 -17.63 -5.05
N ALA A 304 2.63 -16.32 -5.03
CA ALA A 304 2.14 -15.43 -3.96
C ALA A 304 0.60 -15.44 -3.88
N LEU A 305 -0.09 -15.37 -5.03
CA LEU A 305 -1.55 -15.43 -5.07
C LEU A 305 -2.10 -16.79 -4.62
N GLN A 306 -1.44 -17.88 -5.01
CA GLN A 306 -1.80 -19.23 -4.55
C GLN A 306 -1.60 -19.41 -3.05
N LEU A 307 -0.50 -18.87 -2.51
CA LEU A 307 -0.23 -18.82 -1.07
C LEU A 307 -1.32 -18.06 -0.30
N LEU A 308 -1.74 -16.91 -0.84
CA LEU A 308 -2.77 -16.06 -0.22
C LEU A 308 -4.08 -16.84 0.05
N GLU A 309 -4.56 -17.59 -0.93
CA GLU A 309 -5.77 -18.40 -0.79
C GLU A 309 -5.56 -19.68 0.00
N ARG A 310 -4.51 -20.44 -0.32
CA ARG A 310 -4.26 -21.76 0.29
C ARG A 310 -4.10 -21.64 1.80
N GLU A 311 -3.43 -20.59 2.27
CA GLU A 311 -3.22 -20.32 3.69
C GLU A 311 -4.29 -19.45 4.32
N ARG A 312 -5.33 -19.06 3.56
CA ARG A 312 -6.46 -18.28 4.06
C ARG A 312 -6.00 -17.02 4.78
N LEU A 313 -5.02 -16.34 4.19
CA LEU A 313 -4.32 -15.21 4.82
C LEU A 313 -5.22 -13.98 4.95
N SER A 314 -6.27 -13.86 4.13
CA SER A 314 -7.29 -12.82 4.30
C SER A 314 -8.07 -13.04 5.60
N GLU A 315 -8.52 -14.27 5.89
CA GLU A 315 -9.23 -14.56 7.14
C GLU A 315 -8.30 -14.46 8.36
N GLN A 316 -7.02 -14.84 8.21
CA GLN A 316 -6.01 -14.61 9.22
C GLN A 316 -5.87 -13.11 9.52
N ALA A 317 -5.76 -12.27 8.49
CA ALA A 317 -5.64 -10.82 8.65
C ALA A 317 -6.86 -10.19 9.33
N GLU A 318 -8.07 -10.67 9.03
CA GLU A 318 -9.28 -10.26 9.74
C GLU A 318 -9.17 -10.59 11.24
N ARG A 319 -8.93 -11.87 11.57
CA ARG A 319 -8.88 -12.34 12.95
C ARG A 319 -7.77 -11.66 13.77
N GLN A 320 -6.55 -11.64 13.25
CA GLN A 320 -5.41 -11.03 13.92
C GLN A 320 -5.52 -9.51 13.97
N GLY A 321 -6.08 -8.90 12.93
CA GLY A 321 -6.35 -7.47 12.90
C GLY A 321 -7.34 -7.00 13.94
N GLN A 322 -8.44 -7.76 14.12
CA GLN A 322 -9.39 -7.52 15.20
C GLN A 322 -8.71 -7.63 16.56
N TYR A 323 -7.98 -8.72 16.80
CA TYR A 323 -7.25 -8.94 18.06
C TYR A 323 -6.25 -7.82 18.35
N LEU A 324 -5.46 -7.40 17.35
CA LEU A 324 -4.52 -6.28 17.48
C LEU A 324 -5.23 -4.99 17.91
N ARG A 325 -6.33 -4.61 17.25
CA ARG A 325 -7.07 -3.39 17.61
C ARG A 325 -7.66 -3.47 19.01
N GLU A 326 -8.22 -4.60 19.41
CA GLU A 326 -8.73 -4.83 20.77
C GLU A 326 -7.61 -4.65 21.82
N ARG A 327 -6.43 -5.23 21.57
CA ARG A 327 -5.27 -5.12 22.45
C ARG A 327 -4.72 -3.68 22.54
N LEU A 328 -4.69 -2.95 21.43
CA LEU A 328 -4.27 -1.55 21.39
C LEU A 328 -5.24 -0.65 22.16
N LEU A 329 -6.54 -0.82 21.96
CA LEU A 329 -7.58 -0.07 22.69
C LEU A 329 -7.53 -0.36 24.19
N ALA A 330 -7.30 -1.62 24.57
CA ALA A 330 -7.17 -2.03 25.96
C ALA A 330 -5.97 -1.42 26.70
N LEU A 331 -4.98 -0.85 25.99
CA LEU A 331 -3.89 -0.12 26.64
C LEU A 331 -4.39 1.09 27.45
N GLY A 332 -5.47 1.75 26.99
CA GLY A 332 -6.03 2.94 27.64
C GLY A 332 -5.00 4.06 27.87
N HIS A 333 -3.92 4.10 27.07
CA HIS A 333 -2.81 5.02 27.29
C HIS A 333 -3.19 6.43 26.83
N PRO A 334 -2.97 7.48 27.65
CA PRO A 334 -3.50 8.81 27.35
C PRO A 334 -2.82 9.51 26.17
N ALA A 335 -1.67 9.00 25.71
CA ALA A 335 -1.03 9.46 24.48
C ALA A 335 -1.74 8.98 23.20
N ILE A 336 -2.59 7.95 23.28
CA ILE A 336 -3.31 7.39 22.12
C ILE A 336 -4.67 8.10 22.03
N THR A 337 -4.92 8.76 20.91
CA THR A 337 -6.16 9.51 20.65
C THR A 337 -7.16 8.73 19.80
N ASP A 338 -6.66 7.86 18.92
CA ASP A 338 -7.48 7.00 18.08
C ASP A 338 -6.71 5.72 17.69
N VAL A 339 -7.47 4.63 17.50
CA VAL A 339 -6.98 3.37 16.93
C VAL A 339 -7.96 2.96 15.84
N ARG A 340 -7.49 2.98 14.59
CA ARG A 340 -8.34 2.74 13.41
C ARG A 340 -7.69 1.77 12.43
N GLY A 341 -8.51 1.22 11.54
CA GLY A 341 -8.05 0.33 10.48
C GLY A 341 -8.98 -0.86 10.22
N LYS A 342 -8.61 -1.68 9.24
CA LYS A 342 -9.26 -2.95 8.91
C LYS A 342 -8.20 -4.03 8.71
N GLY A 343 -8.51 -5.27 9.10
CA GLY A 343 -7.53 -6.35 9.11
C GLY A 343 -6.23 -5.95 9.80
N LEU A 344 -5.09 -6.34 9.21
CA LEU A 344 -3.74 -5.99 9.68
C LEU A 344 -3.22 -4.71 9.02
N LEU A 345 -4.08 -3.71 8.79
CA LEU A 345 -3.69 -2.36 8.42
C LEU A 345 -4.26 -1.42 9.47
N VAL A 346 -3.44 -1.07 10.47
CA VAL A 346 -3.86 -0.35 11.67
C VAL A 346 -3.04 0.91 11.86
N GLY A 347 -3.70 2.01 12.19
CA GLY A 347 -3.07 3.27 12.60
C GLY A 347 -3.34 3.52 14.08
N VAL A 348 -2.31 3.94 14.81
CA VAL A 348 -2.40 4.41 16.20
C VAL A 348 -2.06 5.89 16.21
N GLU A 349 -3.04 6.74 16.46
CA GLU A 349 -2.85 8.18 16.47
C GLU A 349 -2.35 8.66 17.83
N ILE A 350 -1.22 9.35 17.79
CA ILE A 350 -0.51 9.86 18.95
C ILE A 350 -0.81 11.35 19.12
N ASP A 351 -1.22 11.73 20.32
CA ASP A 351 -1.34 13.13 20.69
C ASP A 351 0.04 13.80 20.65
N ARG A 352 0.21 14.78 19.74
CA ARG A 352 1.47 15.52 19.59
C ARG A 352 1.93 16.25 20.85
N ARG A 353 1.02 16.50 21.81
CA ARG A 353 1.35 17.08 23.12
C ARG A 353 2.08 16.09 24.03
N TYR A 354 1.91 14.78 23.78
CA TYR A 354 2.63 13.71 24.45
C TYR A 354 3.95 13.41 23.75
N ALA A 355 3.92 13.05 22.47
CA ALA A 355 5.11 12.73 21.68
C ALA A 355 4.80 12.83 20.18
N SER A 356 5.84 12.93 19.34
CA SER A 356 5.66 12.64 17.91
C SER A 356 5.55 11.13 17.70
N ALA A 357 4.80 10.70 16.68
CA ALA A 357 4.78 9.30 16.30
C ALA A 357 6.17 8.77 15.90
N ARG A 358 7.04 9.64 15.36
CA ARG A 358 8.44 9.32 15.09
C ARG A 358 9.20 8.92 16.36
N ALA A 359 9.08 9.70 17.43
CA ALA A 359 9.72 9.38 18.71
C ALA A 359 9.21 8.05 19.28
N VAL A 360 7.92 7.76 19.13
CA VAL A 360 7.35 6.45 19.51
C VAL A 360 7.94 5.31 18.66
N CYS A 361 8.10 5.49 17.34
CA CYS A 361 8.74 4.48 16.48
C CYS A 361 10.22 4.26 16.81
N GLU A 362 10.95 5.31 17.17
CA GLU A 362 12.35 5.20 17.64
C GLU A 362 12.42 4.44 18.97
N ALA A 363 11.53 4.73 19.91
CA ALA A 363 11.43 3.99 21.17
C ALA A 363 11.01 2.51 20.95
N LEU A 364 10.06 2.24 20.04
CA LEU A 364 9.70 0.87 19.63
C LEU A 364 10.90 0.10 19.08
N MET A 365 11.73 0.74 18.25
CA MET A 365 12.96 0.14 17.73
C MET A 365 13.89 -0.27 18.87
N HIS A 366 14.06 0.59 19.88
CA HIS A 366 14.83 0.25 21.09
C HIS A 366 14.20 -0.87 21.92
N GLU A 367 12.90 -1.11 21.80
CA GLU A 367 12.16 -2.23 22.39
C GLU A 367 12.18 -3.50 21.51
N GLY A 368 12.86 -3.48 20.35
CA GLY A 368 12.93 -4.63 19.44
C GLY A 368 11.73 -4.77 18.50
N VAL A 369 10.96 -3.70 18.27
CA VAL A 369 9.82 -3.69 17.34
C VAL A 369 10.03 -2.61 16.29
N LEU A 370 9.94 -2.96 15.02
CA LEU A 370 10.07 -2.00 13.93
C LEU A 370 8.71 -1.57 13.43
N SER A 371 8.48 -0.26 13.44
CA SER A 371 7.32 0.40 12.86
C SER A 371 7.74 1.72 12.20
N LYS A 372 6.83 2.40 11.48
CA LYS A 372 7.10 3.71 10.90
C LYS A 372 5.91 4.64 11.04
N ASP A 373 6.21 5.88 11.39
CA ASP A 373 5.26 6.97 11.46
C ASP A 373 4.80 7.45 10.07
N THR A 374 3.68 8.18 10.04
CA THR A 374 3.32 9.08 8.95
C THR A 374 2.75 10.39 9.53
N HIS A 375 3.01 11.49 8.83
CA HIS A 375 2.57 12.85 9.20
C HIS A 375 2.82 13.23 10.67
N ASP A 376 3.94 12.77 11.25
CA ASP A 376 4.36 12.95 12.66
C ASP A 376 3.37 12.50 13.75
N THR A 377 2.22 11.94 13.39
CA THR A 377 1.08 11.75 14.30
C THR A 377 0.59 10.32 14.37
N VAL A 378 0.81 9.51 13.34
CA VAL A 378 0.28 8.14 13.29
C VAL A 378 1.40 7.13 13.26
N VAL A 379 1.46 6.24 14.26
CA VAL A 379 2.27 5.02 14.21
C VAL A 379 1.49 3.99 13.39
N ARG A 380 2.12 3.46 12.32
CA ARG A 380 1.48 2.48 11.44
C ARG A 380 1.87 1.06 11.81
N LEU A 381 0.87 0.19 11.87
CA LEU A 381 1.04 -1.24 12.16
C LEU A 381 0.42 -2.03 11.02
N ALA A 382 1.30 -2.60 10.19
CA ALA A 382 0.97 -3.51 9.10
C ALA A 382 1.95 -4.70 9.09
N PRO A 383 1.93 -5.61 10.08
CA PRO A 383 2.82 -6.78 10.11
C PRO A 383 2.55 -7.75 8.96
N PRO A 384 3.44 -8.72 8.65
CA PRO A 384 3.09 -9.79 7.72
C PRO A 384 1.82 -10.53 8.15
N LEU A 385 1.04 -11.04 7.20
CA LEU A 385 -0.27 -11.65 7.47
C LEU A 385 -0.15 -12.94 8.31
N VAL A 386 1.04 -13.55 8.30
CA VAL A 386 1.38 -14.74 9.09
C VAL A 386 1.67 -14.45 10.57
N VAL A 387 1.54 -13.19 11.03
CA VAL A 387 1.71 -12.82 12.44
C VAL A 387 0.75 -13.59 13.35
N THR A 388 1.24 -13.92 14.53
CA THR A 388 0.49 -14.66 15.56
C THR A 388 0.03 -13.74 16.68
N ALA A 389 -0.97 -14.19 17.46
CA ALA A 389 -1.47 -13.45 18.62
C ALA A 389 -0.36 -13.17 19.65
N ALA A 390 0.54 -14.13 19.90
CA ALA A 390 1.66 -13.95 20.81
C ALA A 390 2.65 -12.86 20.34
N GLN A 391 2.89 -12.76 19.03
CA GLN A 391 3.72 -11.68 18.47
C GLN A 391 3.00 -10.33 18.51
N ILE A 392 1.68 -10.31 18.33
CA ILE A 392 0.88 -9.10 18.56
C ILE A 392 1.01 -8.64 20.01
N ASP A 393 0.98 -9.58 20.96
CA ASP A 393 1.14 -9.26 22.38
C ASP A 393 2.52 -8.66 22.67
N GLU A 394 3.58 -9.25 22.12
CA GLU A 394 4.95 -8.72 22.18
C GLU A 394 5.01 -7.27 21.65
N ALA A 395 4.38 -7.01 20.50
CA ALA A 395 4.33 -5.68 19.90
C ALA A 395 3.57 -4.65 20.75
N VAL A 396 2.42 -5.04 21.30
CA VAL A 396 1.58 -4.16 22.11
C VAL A 396 2.25 -3.84 23.45
N GLU A 397 2.90 -4.82 24.08
CA GLU A 397 3.68 -4.61 25.30
C GLU A 397 4.89 -3.70 25.06
N ALA A 398 5.60 -3.89 23.95
CA ALA A 398 6.67 -3.00 23.52
C ALA A 398 6.18 -1.57 23.27
N LEU A 399 5.03 -1.40 22.61
CA LEU A 399 4.39 -0.09 22.43
C LEU A 399 4.08 0.57 23.76
N GLN A 400 3.56 -0.18 24.73
CA GLN A 400 3.28 0.37 26.07
C GLN A 400 4.56 0.84 26.78
N ARG A 401 5.67 0.11 26.65
CA ARG A 401 6.97 0.54 27.19
C ARG A 401 7.53 1.76 26.45
N ALA A 402 7.46 1.77 25.12
CA ALA A 402 7.89 2.89 24.29
C ALA A 402 7.10 4.18 24.60
N LEU A 403 5.78 4.09 24.77
CA LEU A 403 4.94 5.24 25.14
C LEU A 403 5.31 5.81 26.51
N ARG A 404 5.65 4.96 27.49
CA ARG A 404 6.14 5.41 28.80
C ARG A 404 7.52 6.06 28.73
N SER A 405 8.42 5.56 27.88
CA SER A 405 9.78 6.12 27.78
C SER A 405 9.83 7.48 27.10
N VAL A 406 8.83 7.81 26.28
CA VAL A 406 8.71 9.13 25.62
C VAL A 406 7.75 10.08 26.34
N GLU A 407 7.29 9.71 27.54
CA GLU A 407 6.42 10.57 28.34
C GLU A 407 7.18 11.87 28.70
N PRO A 408 6.61 13.06 28.43
CA PRO A 408 7.23 14.31 28.83
C PRO A 408 7.44 14.34 30.36
N GLU A 409 8.59 14.81 30.83
CA GLU A 409 8.97 14.89 32.26
C GLU A 409 7.99 15.70 33.16
N ARG A 410 6.89 16.25 32.62
CA ARG A 410 5.96 17.16 33.30
C ARG A 410 4.81 16.51 34.09
N ARG A 411 4.90 15.22 34.47
CA ARG A 411 3.91 14.58 35.37
C ARG A 411 4.46 14.05 36.70
N LEU A 412 5.77 14.19 36.96
CA LEU A 412 6.36 13.88 38.27
C LEU A 412 6.30 15.05 39.28
N ALA A 413 5.58 16.13 38.93
CA ALA A 413 5.34 17.27 39.82
C ALA A 413 3.85 17.65 39.79
N ALA A 414 3.01 16.80 40.39
CA ALA A 414 1.66 17.16 40.83
C ALA A 414 1.35 16.42 42.13
#